data_AF-A0A6M3JLD7-F1
#
_entry.id   AF-A0A6M3JLD7-F1
#
_cell.length_a   1.000
_cell.length_b   1.000
_cell.length_c   1.000
_cell.angle_alpha   90.00
_cell.angle_beta   90.00
_cell.angle_gamma   90.00
#
_symmetry.space_group_name_H-M   'P 1'
#
loop_
_entity.id
_entity.type
_entity.pdbx_description
1 polymer ?
#
loop_
_entity_poly.entity_id
_entity_poly.type
_entity_poly.pdbx_seq_one_letter_code
_entity_poly.pdbx_strand_id
1 'polypeptide(L)' 'MNGLSHVGTIYALYVDTNYIERFETIDDATRFAKKHYHGLDFFVKPLTYFGYDRMIEK' A
#
# COMPACT_ATOMS: atom_id res chain seq x y z
N MET A 1 -12.01 -23.00 8.70
CA MET A 1 -10.92 -22.16 9.27
C MET A 1 -10.32 -21.32 8.14
N ASN A 2 -10.13 -20.01 8.32
CA ASN A 2 -9.38 -19.20 7.34
C ASN A 2 -7.88 -19.49 7.52
N GLY A 3 -7.24 -20.08 6.51
CA GLY A 3 -5.79 -20.21 6.49
C GLY A 3 -5.16 -18.89 6.08
N LEU A 4 -4.09 -18.48 6.77
CA LEU A 4 -3.22 -17.42 6.26
C LEU A 4 -2.62 -17.92 4.94
N SER A 5 -2.89 -17.23 3.83
CA SER A 5 -2.44 -17.66 2.51
C SER A 5 -1.22 -16.88 2.04
N HIS A 6 -1.16 -15.57 2.30
CA HIS A 6 -0.09 -14.70 1.80
C HIS A 6 0.27 -13.62 2.82
N VAL A 7 1.57 -13.33 2.93
CA VAL A 7 2.10 -12.16 3.66
C VAL A 7 2.90 -11.34 2.68
N GLY A 8 2.67 -10.03 2.65
CA GLY A 8 3.40 -9.13 1.78
C GLY A 8 3.55 -7.72 2.35
N THR A 9 4.34 -6.92 1.64
CA THR A 9 4.53 -5.50 1.94
C THR A 9 3.97 -4.68 0.78
N ILE A 10 3.21 -3.64 1.12
CA ILE A 10 2.74 -2.61 0.21
C ILE A 10 3.15 -1.25 0.77
N TYR A 11 3.10 -0.21 -0.05
CA TYR A 11 3.56 1.13 0.31
C TYR A 11 2.39 2.11 0.24
N ALA A 12 2.02 2.70 1.38
CA ALA A 12 0.98 3.72 1.43
C ALA A 12 1.59 5.11 1.22
N LEU A 13 1.05 5.86 0.27
CA LEU A 13 1.39 7.26 0.03
C LEU A 13 0.51 8.17 0.89
N TYR A 14 1.16 9.10 1.56
CA TYR A 14 0.53 10.20 2.27
C TYR A 14 1.03 11.52 1.70
N VAL A 15 0.12 12.46 1.48
CA VAL A 15 0.43 13.86 1.14
C VAL A 15 -0.06 14.71 2.30
N ASP A 16 0.84 15.49 2.89
CA ASP A 16 0.67 16.09 4.23
C ASP A 16 0.26 15.06 5.29
N THR A 17 -1.04 15.01 5.63
CA THR A 17 -1.61 14.06 6.61
C THR A 17 -2.67 13.14 6.00
N ASN A 18 -2.95 13.28 4.69
CA ASN A 18 -4.01 12.56 4.01
C ASN A 18 -3.47 11.30 3.36
N TYR A 19 -4.12 10.17 3.63
CA TYR A 19 -3.89 8.94 2.86
C TYR A 19 -4.40 9.12 1.43
N ILE A 20 -3.56 8.78 0.46
CA ILE A 20 -3.90 8.84 -0.96
C ILE A 20 -4.22 7.44 -1.49
N GLU A 21 -3.20 6.59 -1.61
CA GLU A 21 -3.33 5.25 -2.20
C GLU A 21 -2.18 4.31 -1.76
N ARG A 22 -2.31 3.03 -2.10
CA ARG A 22 -1.32 1.96 -1.89
C ARG A 22 -0.64 1.58 -3.20
N PHE A 23 0.66 1.30 -3.14
CA PHE A 23 1.50 0.90 -4.25
C PHE A 23 2.26 -0.40 -3.92
N GLU A 24 2.64 -1.16 -4.94
CA GLU A 24 3.46 -2.37 -4.76
C GLU A 24 4.91 -2.04 -4.39
N THR A 25 5.43 -0.91 -4.88
CA THR A 25 6.81 -0.47 -4.63
C THR A 25 6.88 0.97 -4.12
N ILE A 26 7.96 1.27 -3.38
CA ILE A 26 8.26 2.64 -2.94
C ILE A 26 8.54 3.58 -4.12
N ASP A 27 9.15 3.07 -5.18
CA ASP A 27 9.51 3.84 -6.38
C ASP A 27 8.26 4.29 -7.14
N ASP A 28 7.25 3.42 -7.24
CA ASP A 28 5.97 3.77 -7.88
C ASP A 28 5.23 4.84 -7.08
N ALA A 29 5.15 4.69 -5.75
CA ALA A 29 4.55 5.69 -4.87
C ALA A 29 5.25 7.05 -4.98
N THR A 30 6.58 7.04 -4.99
CA THR A 30 7.41 8.25 -5.09
C THR A 30 7.25 8.92 -6.45
N ARG A 31 7.25 8.14 -7.54
CA ARG A 31 7.07 8.65 -8.91
C ARG A 31 5.67 9.22 -9.10
N PHE A 32 4.64 8.57 -8.56
CA PHE A 32 3.28 9.07 -8.56
C PHE A 32 3.18 10.40 -7.81
N ALA A 33 3.73 10.46 -6.59
CA ALA A 33 3.71 11.67 -5.77
C ALA A 33 4.36 12.86 -6.47
N LYS A 34 5.58 12.67 -7.00
CA LYS A 34 6.31 13.70 -7.75
C LYS A 34 5.59 14.13 -9.03
N LYS A 35 4.80 13.26 -9.65
CA LYS A 35 4.05 13.57 -10.87
C LYS A 35 2.77 14.36 -10.59
N HIS A 36 2.11 14.12 -9.48
CA HIS A 36 0.75 14.64 -9.22
C HIS A 36 0.68 15.71 -8.11
N TYR A 37 1.62 15.72 -7.17
CA TYR A 37 1.62 16.60 -6.00
C TYR A 37 2.91 17.44 -5.96
N HIS A 38 3.07 18.29 -6.96
CA HIS A 38 4.26 19.12 -7.10
C HIS A 38 4.34 20.17 -5.99
N GLY A 39 5.45 20.19 -5.26
CA GLY A 39 5.68 21.18 -4.20
C GLY A 39 4.90 20.92 -2.91
N LEU A 40 4.20 19.78 -2.80
CA LEU A 40 3.61 19.32 -1.54
C LEU A 40 4.54 18.32 -0.87
N ASP A 41 4.57 18.34 0.46
CA ASP A 41 5.29 17.36 1.24
C ASP A 41 4.55 16.02 1.21
N PHE A 42 5.30 14.95 0.95
CA PHE A 42 4.76 13.61 0.94
C PHE A 42 5.71 12.64 1.64
N PHE A 43 5.15 11.56 2.17
CA PHE A 43 5.93 10.44 2.67
C PHE A 43 5.26 9.12 2.29
N VAL A 44 6.10 8.08 2.21
CA VAL A 44 5.68 6.73 1.86
C VAL A 44 5.95 5.82 3.04
N LYS A 45 4.93 5.08 3.49
CA LYS A 45 5.02 4.16 4.64
C LYS A 45 4.85 2.72 4.18
N PRO A 46 5.77 1.80 4.52
CA PRO A 46 5.56 0.37 4.28
C PRO A 46 4.47 -0.15 5.22
N LEU A 47 3.54 -0.93 4.69
CA LEU A 47 2.49 -1.61 5.42
C LEU A 47 2.56 -3.11 5.12
N THR A 48 2.55 -3.92 6.17
CA THR A 48 2.42 -5.37 6.06
C THR A 48 0.96 -5.73 5.90
N TYR A 49 0.65 -6.61 4.95
CA TYR A 49 -0.69 -7.16 4.76
C TYR A 49 -0.71 -8.67 4.85
N PHE A 50 -1.86 -9.20 5.29
CA PHE A 50 -2.12 -10.61 5.46
C PHE A 50 -3.34 -10.98 4.59
N GLY A 51 -3.13 -11.82 3.59
CA GLY A 51 -4.17 -12.43 2.78
C GLY A 51 -4.68 -13.69 3.44
N TYR A 52 -6.00 -13.86 3.49
CA TYR A 52 -6.65 -15.07 3.97
C TYR A 52 -7.46 -15.68 2.83
N ASP A 53 -7.17 -16.91 2.46
CA ASP A 53 -7.99 -17.62 1.48
C ASP A 53 -9.27 -18.07 2.18
N ARG A 54 -10.43 -17.66 1.63
CA ARG A 54 -11.69 -18.26 2.01
C ARG A 54 -11.70 -19.69 1.49
N MET A 55 -11.51 -20.66 2.38
CA MET A 55 -11.90 -22.03 2.09
C MET A 55 -13.43 -22.04 1.95
N ILE A 56 -13.92 -22.08 0.71
CA ILE A 56 -15.32 -22.36 0.43
C ILE A 56 -15.50 -23.85 0.74
N GLU A 57 -16.11 -24.17 1.89
CA GLU A 57 -16.59 -25.51 2.17
C GLU A 57 -17.64 -25.87 1.10
N LYS A 58 -17.34 -26.88 0.29
CA LYS A 58 -18.26 -27.53 -0.64
C LYS A 58 -18.65 -28.89 -0.11
#